data_AF-A0A8T7EFH8-F1
#
_entry.id   AF-A0A8T7EFH8-F1
#
_cell.length_a   1.000
_cell.length_b   1.000
_cell.length_c   1.000
_cell.angle_alpha   90.00
_cell.angle_beta   90.00
_cell.angle_gamma   90.00
#
_symmetry.space_group_name_H-M   'P 1'
#
loop_
_entity.id
_entity.type
_entity.pdbx_description
1 polymer ?
#
loop_
_entity_poly.entity_id
_entity_poly.type
_entity_poly.pdbx_seq_one_letter_code
_entity_poly.pdbx_strand_id
1 'polypeptide(L)'
;MANIVELRSMSEEKLEKMLEDAREELFNLRFRRASGQLEDYSRLKVARREIAQLETVLHMRSLAVQAAATEPEIANALRGQEWQAAAHFDYEASAWQVEFTAANKNVASAVVDLNKKRPRNKKEAEVKGQPRLVTSYKL
;
A
#
# COMPACT_ATOMS: atom_id res chain seq x y z
N MET A 1 -4.67 15.08 -12.10
CA MET A 1 -4.76 13.68 -11.64
C MET A 1 -3.38 13.08 -11.76
N ALA A 2 -2.77 12.70 -10.64
CA ALA A 2 -1.44 12.09 -10.62
C ALA A 2 -1.46 10.69 -11.24
N ASN A 3 -0.37 10.28 -11.89
CA ASN A 3 -0.26 8.94 -12.44
C ASN A 3 -0.04 7.94 -11.29
N ILE A 4 -0.69 6.77 -11.33
CA ILE A 4 -0.51 5.71 -10.32
C ILE A 4 0.97 5.32 -10.18
N VAL A 5 1.75 5.44 -11.26
CA VAL A 5 3.17 5.16 -11.25
C VAL A 5 3.93 6.11 -10.33
N GLU A 6 3.61 7.40 -10.41
CA GLU A 6 4.20 8.45 -9.59
C GLU A 6 3.79 8.31 -8.13
N LEU A 7 2.53 7.98 -7.85
CA LEU A 7 2.06 7.78 -6.47
C LEU A 7 2.82 6.64 -5.78
N ARG A 8 3.11 5.55 -6.50
CA ARG A 8 3.84 4.41 -5.92
C ARG A 8 5.31 4.72 -5.61
N SER A 9 5.93 5.68 -6.30
CA SER A 9 7.33 6.07 -6.07
C SER A 9 7.51 7.15 -5.00
N MET A 10 6.44 7.80 -4.54
CA MET A 10 6.51 8.82 -3.48
C MET A 10 6.75 8.23 -2.09
N SER A 11 7.29 9.04 -1.17
CA SER A 11 7.38 8.68 0.24
C SER A 11 5.99 8.55 0.89
N GLU A 12 5.91 7.80 1.98
CA GLU A 12 4.67 7.62 2.74
C GLU A 12 4.13 8.95 3.29
N GLU A 13 4.96 9.75 3.93
CA GLU A 13 4.59 11.08 4.45
C GLU A 13 3.99 11.98 3.37
N LYS A 14 4.54 11.93 2.14
CA LYS A 14 4.03 12.73 1.03
C LYS A 14 2.66 12.23 0.56
N LEU A 15 2.46 10.91 0.53
CA LEU A 15 1.16 10.33 0.16
C LEU A 15 0.09 10.65 1.20
N GLU A 16 0.42 10.60 2.48
CA GLU A 16 -0.50 10.97 3.58
C GLU A 16 -0.88 12.43 3.50
N LYS A 17 0.09 13.32 3.30
CA LYS A 17 -0.18 14.76 3.12
C LYS A 17 -1.08 15.01 1.91
N MET A 18 -0.79 14.39 0.77
CA MET A 18 -1.64 14.50 -0.42
C MET A 18 -3.06 13.96 -0.19
N LEU A 19 -3.21 12.93 0.64
CA LEU A 19 -4.51 12.36 1.00
C LEU A 19 -5.31 13.33 1.87
N GLU A 20 -4.66 13.99 2.83
CA GLU A 20 -5.27 15.03 3.66
C GLU A 20 -5.73 16.22 2.81
N ASP A 21 -4.85 16.75 1.96
CA ASP A 21 -5.15 17.85 1.03
C ASP A 21 -6.35 17.50 0.13
N ALA A 22 -6.38 16.29 -0.43
CA ALA A 22 -7.46 15.84 -1.30
C ALA A 22 -8.80 15.67 -0.57
N ARG A 23 -8.77 15.26 0.71
CA ARG A 23 -9.96 15.17 1.57
C ARG A 23 -10.50 16.54 1.92
N GLU A 24 -9.63 17.49 2.25
CA GLU A 24 -10.01 18.88 2.49
C GLU A 24 -10.63 19.51 1.24
N GLU A 25 -10.03 19.29 0.07
CA GLU A 25 -10.58 19.76 -1.19
C GLU A 25 -11.99 19.17 -1.43
N LEU A 26 -12.17 17.86 -1.25
CA LEU A 26 -13.47 17.23 -1.42
C LEU A 26 -14.52 17.79 -0.45
N PHE A 27 -14.13 18.10 0.79
CA PHE A 27 -14.99 18.76 1.76
C PHE A 27 -15.43 20.15 1.27
N ASN A 28 -14.46 20.97 0.84
CA ASN A 28 -14.71 22.31 0.32
C ASN A 28 -15.62 22.28 -0.94
N LEU A 29 -15.41 21.33 -1.85
CA LEU A 29 -16.25 21.15 -3.03
C LEU A 29 -17.68 20.72 -2.66
N ARG A 30 -17.85 19.86 -1.65
CA ARG A 30 -19.17 19.47 -1.14
C ARG A 30 -19.89 20.64 -0.49
N PHE A 31 -19.17 21.49 0.25
CA PHE A 31 -19.71 22.70 0.84
C PHE A 31 -20.20 23.68 -0.24
N ARG A 32 -19.36 23.98 -1.25
CA ARG A 32 -19.72 24.83 -2.39
C ARG A 32 -20.88 24.27 -3.21
N ARG A 33 -20.97 22.94 -3.33
CA ARG A 33 -22.11 22.28 -3.98
C ARG A 33 -23.40 22.51 -3.21
N ALA A 34 -23.36 22.39 -1.89
CA ALA A 34 -24.53 22.59 -1.04
C ALA A 34 -24.99 24.07 -1.03
N SER A 35 -24.06 25.03 -1.10
CA SER A 35 -24.38 26.45 -1.22
C SER A 35 -24.82 26.88 -2.63
N GLY A 36 -24.76 25.98 -3.62
CA GLY A 36 -25.09 26.28 -5.02
C GLY A 36 -24.05 27.14 -5.75
N GLN A 37 -22.87 27.35 -5.16
CA GLN A 37 -21.77 28.18 -5.70
C GLN A 37 -20.71 27.34 -6.43
N LEU A 38 -20.98 26.06 -6.70
CA LEU A 38 -20.02 25.20 -7.40
C LEU A 38 -20.15 25.40 -8.92
N GLU A 39 -19.09 25.89 -9.54
CA GLU A 39 -18.99 26.08 -10.99
C GLU A 39 -18.65 24.75 -11.71
N ASP A 40 -17.65 24.01 -11.20
CA ASP A 40 -17.19 22.75 -11.80
C ASP A 40 -17.59 21.51 -10.99
N TYR A 41 -18.64 20.83 -11.44
CA TYR A 41 -19.11 19.57 -10.87
C TYR A 41 -18.22 18.37 -11.21
N SER A 42 -17.38 18.47 -12.25
CA SER A 42 -16.49 17.38 -12.65
C SER A 42 -15.38 17.17 -11.61
N ARG A 43 -14.91 18.25 -10.96
CA ARG A 43 -13.87 18.20 -9.94
C ARG A 43 -14.22 17.30 -8.77
N LEU A 44 -15.49 17.22 -8.36
CA LEU A 44 -15.96 16.28 -7.34
C LEU A 44 -15.66 14.82 -7.67
N LYS A 45 -15.78 14.42 -8.94
CA LYS A 45 -15.48 13.06 -9.39
C LYS A 45 -13.97 12.83 -9.42
N VAL A 46 -13.19 13.84 -9.81
CA VAL A 46 -11.74 13.76 -9.84
C VAL A 46 -11.18 13.62 -8.43
N ALA A 47 -11.57 14.50 -7.49
CA ALA A 47 -11.12 14.45 -6.09
C ALA A 47 -11.43 13.10 -5.42
N ARG A 48 -12.64 12.54 -5.63
CA ARG A 48 -12.97 11.19 -5.13
C ARG A 48 -12.05 10.10 -5.67
N ARG A 49 -11.68 10.18 -6.96
CA ARG A 49 -10.78 9.20 -7.58
C ARG A 49 -9.35 9.38 -7.09
N GLU A 50 -8.90 10.62 -6.90
CA GLU A 50 -7.57 10.93 -6.34
C GLU A 50 -7.45 10.34 -4.92
N ILE A 51 -8.44 10.56 -4.05
CA ILE A 51 -8.50 9.92 -2.72
C ILE A 51 -8.44 8.39 -2.83
N ALA A 52 -9.29 7.78 -3.66
CA ALA A 52 -9.32 6.33 -3.81
C ALA A 52 -7.98 5.75 -4.29
N GLN A 53 -7.28 6.44 -5.19
CA GLN A 53 -5.95 6.02 -5.65
C GLN A 53 -4.90 6.10 -4.55
N LEU A 54 -4.87 7.20 -3.80
CA LEU A 54 -3.94 7.38 -2.67
C LEU A 54 -4.17 6.31 -1.58
N GLU A 55 -5.43 6.11 -1.19
CA GLU A 55 -5.82 5.08 -0.23
C GLU A 55 -5.45 3.68 -0.72
N THR A 56 -5.62 3.40 -2.02
CA THR A 56 -5.24 2.12 -2.61
C THR A 56 -3.73 1.87 -2.52
N VAL A 57 -2.89 2.86 -2.81
CA VAL A 57 -1.42 2.72 -2.74
C VAL A 57 -0.96 2.47 -1.30
N LEU A 58 -1.45 3.27 -0.35
CA LEU A 58 -1.17 3.10 1.08
C LEU A 58 -1.64 1.73 1.58
N HIS A 59 -2.84 1.30 1.14
CA HIS A 59 -3.35 -0.02 1.51
C HIS A 59 -2.50 -1.15 0.94
N MET A 60 -2.08 -1.08 -0.33
CA MET A 60 -1.19 -2.08 -0.92
C MET A 60 0.16 -2.16 -0.18
N ARG A 61 0.73 -1.03 0.25
CA ARG A 61 1.93 -1.01 1.10
C ARG A 61 1.69 -1.77 2.40
N SER A 62 0.60 -1.45 3.10
CA SER A 62 0.25 -2.13 4.35
C SER A 62 0.06 -3.64 4.17
N LEU A 63 -0.57 -4.06 3.07
CA LEU A 63 -0.76 -5.48 2.75
C LEU A 63 0.56 -6.19 2.45
N ALA A 64 1.49 -5.53 1.75
CA ALA A 64 2.81 -6.07 1.50
C ALA A 64 3.58 -6.30 2.81
N VAL A 65 3.57 -5.30 3.71
CA VAL A 65 4.21 -5.41 5.04
C VAL A 65 3.59 -6.54 5.85
N GLN A 66 2.25 -6.62 5.92
CA GLN A 66 1.56 -7.68 6.65
C GLN A 66 1.88 -9.07 6.08
N ALA A 67 1.88 -9.21 4.75
CA ALA A 67 2.20 -10.47 4.09
C ALA A 67 3.64 -10.92 4.37
N ALA A 68 4.59 -9.98 4.39
CA ALA A 68 5.98 -10.27 4.75
C ALA A 68 6.12 -10.60 6.25
N ALA A 69 5.45 -9.86 7.14
CA ALA A 69 5.50 -10.08 8.58
C ALA A 69 4.82 -11.39 9.04
N THR A 70 3.89 -11.93 8.25
CA THR A 70 3.22 -13.21 8.53
C THR A 70 4.15 -14.41 8.28
N GLU A 71 5.23 -14.21 7.52
CA GLU A 71 6.17 -15.26 7.19
C GLU A 71 6.95 -15.68 8.46
N PRO A 72 6.97 -16.98 8.82
CA PRO A 72 7.40 -17.43 10.14
C PRO A 72 8.87 -17.13 10.44
N GLU A 73 9.73 -17.07 9.42
CA GLU A 73 11.15 -16.78 9.59
C GLU A 73 11.39 -15.30 9.90
N ILE A 74 10.72 -14.40 9.17
CA ILE A 74 10.72 -12.96 9.45
C ILE A 74 10.08 -12.67 10.81
N ALA A 75 8.95 -13.31 11.12
CA ALA A 75 8.26 -13.15 12.40
C ALA A 75 9.14 -13.57 13.60
N ASN A 76 10.02 -14.55 13.42
CA ASN A 76 10.99 -14.93 14.44
C ASN A 76 12.12 -13.90 14.58
N ALA A 77 12.61 -13.35 13.48
CA ALA A 77 13.65 -12.31 13.47
C ALA A 77 13.18 -10.99 14.09
N LEU A 78 11.90 -10.64 13.90
CA LEU A 78 11.28 -9.41 14.43
C LEU A 78 10.82 -9.54 15.89
N ARG A 79 10.86 -10.74 16.48
CA ARG A 79 10.29 -10.99 17.81
C ARG A 79 11.07 -10.27 18.90
N GLY A 80 10.40 -9.38 19.63
CA GLY A 80 10.98 -8.67 20.78
C GLY A 80 11.79 -7.43 20.41
N GLN A 81 11.69 -6.95 19.17
CA GLN A 81 12.32 -5.71 18.71
C GLN A 81 11.27 -4.72 18.19
N GLU A 82 11.52 -3.42 18.39
CA GLU A 82 10.78 -2.38 17.69
C GLU A 82 11.32 -2.28 16.26
N TRP A 83 10.48 -2.59 15.30
CA TRP A 83 10.83 -2.57 13.89
C TRP A 83 10.00 -1.55 13.13
N GLN A 84 10.61 -0.98 12.09
CA GLN A 84 9.93 -0.18 11.08
C GLN A 84 9.98 -0.95 9.76
N ALA A 85 8.94 -0.78 8.94
CA ALA A 85 8.86 -1.44 7.65
C ALA A 85 8.72 -0.39 6.55
N ALA A 86 9.58 -0.47 5.54
CA ALA A 86 9.47 0.33 4.33
C ALA A 86 9.07 -0.58 3.18
N ALA A 87 7.96 -0.26 2.51
CA ALA A 87 7.48 -0.99 1.34
C ALA A 87 7.56 -0.12 0.09
N HIS A 88 8.37 -0.57 -0.88
CA HIS A 88 8.50 0.07 -2.18
C HIS A 88 8.05 -0.91 -3.28
N PHE A 89 7.42 -0.39 -4.34
CA PHE A 89 7.07 -1.22 -5.50
C PHE A 89 8.20 -1.16 -6.52
N ASP A 90 8.84 -2.30 -6.75
CA ASP A 90 9.83 -2.46 -7.81
C ASP A 90 9.13 -2.79 -9.13
N TYR A 91 9.29 -1.91 -10.12
CA TYR A 91 8.69 -2.07 -11.45
C TYR A 91 9.41 -3.09 -12.33
N GLU A 92 10.72 -3.28 -12.14
CA GLU A 92 11.48 -4.28 -12.90
C GLU A 92 11.09 -5.68 -12.43
N ALA A 93 10.96 -5.87 -11.12
CA ALA A 93 10.51 -7.13 -10.53
C ALA A 93 8.98 -7.29 -10.49
N SER A 94 8.21 -6.22 -10.79
CA SER A 94 6.75 -6.17 -10.64
C SER A 94 6.25 -6.65 -9.27
N ALA A 95 7.02 -6.37 -8.22
CA ALA A 95 6.79 -6.88 -6.86
C ALA A 95 7.03 -5.80 -5.81
N TRP A 96 6.42 -5.98 -4.64
CA TRP A 96 6.69 -5.12 -3.49
C TRP A 96 7.93 -5.60 -2.76
N GLN A 97 8.95 -4.75 -2.68
CA GLN A 97 10.09 -4.96 -1.80
C GLN A 97 9.76 -4.36 -0.44
N VAL A 98 9.82 -5.19 0.60
CA VAL A 98 9.60 -4.80 1.99
C VAL A 98 10.89 -4.97 2.73
N GLU A 99 11.39 -3.90 3.32
CA GLU A 99 12.57 -3.92 4.19
C GLU A 99 12.13 -3.66 5.62
N PHE A 100 12.56 -4.52 6.54
CA PHE A 100 12.37 -4.36 7.97
C PHE A 100 13.66 -3.87 8.60
N THR A 101 13.57 -2.73 9.27
CA THR A 101 14.68 -2.12 10.01
C THR A 101 14.40 -2.19 11.50
N ALA A 102 15.38 -2.63 12.28
CA ALA A 102 15.36 -2.51 13.74
C ALA A 102 16.70 -1.92 14.20
N ALA A 103 16.65 -0.93 15.10
CA ALA A 103 17.84 -0.23 15.61
C ALA A 103 18.83 0.23 14.51
N ASN A 104 18.32 0.80 13.41
CA ASN A 104 19.07 1.26 12.23
C ASN A 104 19.84 0.17 11.46
N LYS A 105 19.49 -1.10 11.64
CA LYS A 105 20.00 -2.22 10.85
C LYS A 105 18.86 -2.90 10.11
N ASN A 106 19.11 -3.32 8.87
CA ASN A 106 18.18 -4.15 8.10
C ASN A 106 18.21 -5.55 8.73
N VAL A 107 17.05 -6.01 9.22
CA VAL A 107 16.89 -7.31 9.90
C VAL A 107 16.25 -8.35 8.99
N ALA A 108 15.45 -7.88 8.03
CA ALA A 108 14.86 -8.74 7.02
C ALA A 108 14.50 -7.90 5.78
N SER A 109 14.61 -8.50 4.61
CA SER A 109 14.06 -7.99 3.36
C SER A 109 13.22 -9.09 2.72
N ALA A 110 12.07 -8.73 2.18
CA ALA A 110 11.13 -9.65 1.56
C ALA A 110 10.61 -9.07 0.24
N VAL A 111 10.50 -9.92 -0.77
CA VAL A 111 9.85 -9.60 -2.04
C VAL A 111 8.46 -10.21 -2.02
N VAL A 112 7.44 -9.35 -1.98
CA VAL A 112 6.02 -9.71 -1.89
C VAL A 112 5.33 -9.44 -3.21
N ASP A 113 4.79 -10.49 -3.83
CA ASP A 113 3.95 -10.38 -5.01
C ASP A 113 2.47 -10.42 -4.60
N LEU A 114 1.85 -9.23 -4.53
CA LEU A 114 0.42 -9.06 -4.24
C LEU A 114 -0.49 -9.37 -5.45
N ASN A 115 0.07 -9.58 -6.65
CA ASN A 115 -0.70 -9.86 -7.86
C ASN A 115 -0.96 -11.37 -8.09
N LYS A 116 -0.36 -12.27 -7.29
CA LYS A 116 -0.67 -13.70 -7.36
C LYS A 116 -2.17 -13.92 -7.12
N LYS A 117 -2.83 -14.51 -8.13
CA LYS A 117 -4.28 -14.83 -8.13
C LYS A 117 -4.70 -15.45 -6.80
N ARG A 118 -5.68 -14.84 -6.14
CA ARG A 118 -6.41 -15.50 -5.04
C ARG A 118 -6.94 -16.85 -5.52
N PRO A 119 -6.84 -17.92 -4.71
CA PRO A 119 -7.42 -19.20 -5.06
C PRO A 119 -8.91 -19.02 -5.31
N ARG A 120 -9.41 -19.61 -6.40
CA ARG A 120 -10.79 -19.37 -6.85
C ARG A 120 -11.78 -20.08 -5.94
N ASN A 121 -11.37 -21.21 -5.36
CA ASN A 121 -12.19 -22.05 -4.47
C ASN A 121 -11.42 -22.48 -3.21
N LYS A 122 -12.17 -22.84 -2.15
CA LYS A 122 -11.63 -23.31 -0.86
C LYS A 122 -10.73 -24.55 -0.98
N LYS A 123 -11.05 -25.47 -1.91
CA LYS A 123 -10.21 -26.64 -2.24
C LYS A 123 -8.84 -26.25 -2.84
N GLU A 124 -8.77 -25.21 -3.66
CA GLU A 124 -7.48 -24.71 -4.18
C GLU A 124 -6.67 -24.00 -3.08
N ALA A 125 -7.35 -23.35 -2.13
CA ALA A 125 -6.73 -22.72 -0.98
C ALA A 125 -6.15 -23.76 0.01
N GLU A 126 -6.81 -24.90 0.17
CA GLU A 126 -6.35 -26.01 1.02
C GLU A 126 -5.24 -26.84 0.35
N VAL A 127 -5.30 -27.07 -0.97
CA VAL A 127 -4.29 -27.87 -1.72
C VAL A 127 -2.96 -27.13 -1.91
N LYS A 128 -2.97 -25.80 -2.05
CA LYS A 128 -1.73 -25.01 -2.27
C LYS A 128 -1.11 -24.42 -1.00
N GLY A 129 -1.71 -24.63 0.17
CA GLY A 129 -1.45 -23.77 1.33
C GLY A 129 -1.85 -22.32 1.02
N GLN A 130 -1.87 -21.45 2.03
CA GLN A 130 -2.07 -20.02 1.77
C GLN A 130 -1.12 -19.57 0.65
N PRO A 131 -1.56 -18.77 -0.35
CA PRO A 131 -0.69 -18.34 -1.42
C PRO A 131 0.53 -17.66 -0.77
N ARG A 132 1.72 -18.24 -0.96
CA ARG A 132 2.97 -17.61 -0.52
C ARG A 132 3.15 -16.36 -1.38
N LEU A 133 2.68 -15.24 -0.83
CA LEU A 133 2.82 -13.91 -1.42
C LEU A 133 4.29 -13.48 -1.39
N VAL A 134 5.05 -13.92 -0.38
CA VAL A 134 6.50 -13.78 -0.32
C VAL A 134 7.15 -14.73 -1.32
N THR A 135 7.86 -14.16 -2.30
CA THR A 135 8.55 -14.90 -3.37
C THR A 135 10.03 -15.13 -3.02
N SER A 136 10.65 -14.22 -2.28
CA SER A 136 11.98 -14.41 -1.68
C SER A 136 12.09 -13.55 -0.43
N TYR A 137 12.93 -13.98 0.51
CA TYR A 137 13.33 -13.17 1.66
C TYR A 137 14.83 -13.36 1.92
N LYS A 138 15.44 -12.36 2.55
CA LYS A 138 16.82 -12.40 3.07
C LYS A 138 16.80 -11.84 4.49
N LEU A 139 17.52 -12.49 5.38
CA LEU A 139 17.77 -12.05 6.76
C LEU A 139 19.10 -11.28 6.81
#